data_AF-A0AAD7F8P7-F1
#
_entry.id   AF-A0AAD7F8P7-F1
#
_cell.length_a   1.000
_cell.length_b   1.000
_cell.length_c   1.000
_cell.angle_alpha   90.00
_cell.angle_beta   90.00
_cell.angle_gamma   90.00
#
_symmetry.space_group_name_H-M   'P 1'
#
loop_
_entity.id
_entity.type
_entity.pdbx_description
1 polymer ?
#
loop_
_entity_poly.entity_id
_entity_poly.type
_entity_poly.pdbx_seq_one_letter_code
_entity_poly.pdbx_strand_id
1 'polypeptide(L)'
;SFSDVNWQFNNPPNPAAAAIGSQLYDNHLFVLGVADANPDAYMTSICNLNRVQNDAAVGNSPLVFGEWGLPTQFNATDEFLNMWADAQKLAYSQGAGWMFWNFKVEKSELAGNLSRQWSYLEGIELGYFLKDPTQVHDPHVCDPYVINSTTTA
;
A
#
# COMPACT_ATOMS: atom_id res chain seq x y z
N SER A 1 -14.90 10.54 5.93
CA SER A 1 -13.49 10.33 5.59
C SER A 1 -12.90 11.66 5.18
N PHE A 2 -11.71 12.00 5.67
CA PHE A 2 -10.95 13.20 5.28
C PHE A 2 -9.64 12.75 4.65
N SER A 3 -9.09 13.51 3.70
CA SER A 3 -7.76 13.22 3.17
C SER A 3 -6.72 13.26 4.28
N ASP A 4 -5.78 12.32 4.26
CA ASP A 4 -4.61 12.33 5.13
C ASP A 4 -3.84 13.65 5.02
N VAL A 5 -3.23 14.08 6.13
CA VAL A 5 -2.52 15.37 6.25
C VAL A 5 -1.39 15.50 5.23
N ASN A 6 -0.77 14.40 4.82
CA ASN A 6 0.35 14.42 3.86
C ASN A 6 -0.07 14.73 2.42
N TRP A 7 -1.37 14.70 2.11
CA TRP A 7 -1.90 15.02 0.79
C TRP A 7 -2.09 16.52 0.53
N GLN A 8 -1.86 17.34 1.54
CA GLN A 8 -2.06 18.77 1.43
C GLN A 8 -0.76 19.51 1.09
N PHE A 9 -0.84 20.45 0.17
CA PHE A 9 0.29 21.23 -0.31
C PHE A 9 0.57 22.46 0.58
N ASN A 10 1.82 22.64 1.01
CA ASN A 10 2.40 23.84 1.67
C ASN A 10 1.76 24.28 3.01
N ASN A 11 2.46 24.01 4.13
CA ASN A 11 2.02 24.30 5.51
C ASN A 11 0.56 23.91 5.81
N PRO A 12 0.18 22.65 5.58
CA PRO A 12 -1.22 22.29 5.54
C PRO A 12 -1.87 22.20 6.93
N PRO A 13 -3.11 22.71 7.09
CA PRO A 13 -3.89 22.46 8.29
C PRO A 13 -4.19 20.96 8.44
N ASN A 14 -3.82 20.38 9.58
CA ASN A 14 -4.20 19.01 9.87
C ASN A 14 -5.74 18.90 9.98
N PRO A 15 -6.42 18.06 9.17
CA PRO A 15 -7.88 17.91 9.23
C PRO A 15 -8.40 17.50 10.61
N ALA A 16 -7.55 16.86 11.42
CA ALA A 16 -7.83 16.55 12.82
C ALA A 16 -8.13 17.80 13.66
N ALA A 17 -7.53 18.96 13.33
CA ALA A 17 -7.76 20.22 14.04
C ALA A 17 -9.17 20.79 13.81
N ALA A 18 -9.88 20.33 12.77
CA ALA A 18 -11.26 20.70 12.47
C ALA A 18 -12.27 19.63 12.91
N ALA A 19 -11.87 18.72 13.81
CA ALA A 19 -12.69 17.58 14.18
C ALA A 19 -13.97 17.95 14.95
N ILE A 20 -15.10 17.55 14.36
CA ILE A 20 -16.42 17.56 15.00
C ILE A 20 -17.00 16.16 14.86
N GLY A 21 -16.88 15.36 15.91
CA GLY A 21 -17.27 13.94 15.91
C GLY A 21 -16.17 12.99 15.40
N SER A 22 -16.53 11.72 15.19
CA SER A 22 -15.60 10.68 14.75
C SER A 22 -15.04 10.98 13.35
N GLN A 23 -13.73 10.79 13.19
CA GLN A 23 -13.03 10.97 11.91
C GLN A 23 -12.32 9.69 11.48
N LEU A 24 -12.10 9.59 10.17
CA LEU A 24 -11.30 8.58 9.50
C LEU A 24 -10.47 9.31 8.46
N TYR A 25 -9.18 9.02 8.38
CA TYR A 25 -8.28 9.66 7.44
C TYR A 25 -7.90 8.69 6.33
N ASP A 26 -7.97 9.17 5.09
CA ASP A 26 -7.77 8.37 3.88
C ASP A 26 -6.44 8.74 3.22
N ASN A 27 -5.56 7.76 3.08
CA ASN A 27 -4.33 7.88 2.32
C ASN A 27 -4.40 6.97 1.08
N HIS A 28 -4.03 7.52 -0.07
CA HIS A 28 -3.84 6.74 -1.28
C HIS A 28 -2.36 6.45 -1.41
N LEU A 29 -1.95 5.19 -1.57
CA LEU A 29 -0.54 4.86 -1.73
C LEU A 29 -0.33 4.00 -2.98
N PHE A 30 0.13 4.68 -4.03
CA PHE A 30 0.72 4.04 -5.19
C PHE A 30 2.22 4.28 -5.12
N VAL A 31 3.01 3.21 -4.95
CA VAL A 31 4.48 3.30 -4.91
C VAL A 31 4.98 3.54 -6.32
N LEU A 32 4.89 4.80 -6.75
CA LEU A 32 5.26 5.30 -8.07
C LEU A 32 6.31 6.40 -7.88
N GLY A 33 7.54 6.03 -7.48
CA GLY A 33 8.61 7.03 -7.36
C GLY A 33 9.87 6.57 -6.63
N VAL A 34 10.13 5.27 -6.51
CA VAL A 34 11.38 4.78 -5.92
C VAL A 34 12.53 5.11 -6.87
N ALA A 35 13.62 5.70 -6.36
CA ALA A 35 14.71 6.27 -7.16
C ALA A 35 15.34 5.27 -8.15
N ASP A 36 15.38 3.99 -7.78
CA ASP A 36 15.64 2.86 -8.68
C ASP A 36 14.43 1.91 -8.63
N ALA A 37 13.59 1.93 -9.68
CA ALA A 37 12.39 1.11 -9.72
C ALA A 37 12.71 -0.37 -10.01
N ASN A 38 13.03 -1.12 -8.94
CA ASN A 38 13.27 -2.56 -8.97
C ASN A 38 12.58 -3.26 -7.78
N PRO A 39 12.50 -4.61 -7.79
CA PRO A 39 11.87 -5.39 -6.72
C PRO A 39 12.35 -5.02 -5.31
N ASP A 40 13.67 -5.02 -5.06
CA ASP A 40 14.23 -4.81 -3.73
C ASP A 40 13.94 -3.40 -3.21
N ALA A 41 13.97 -2.40 -4.08
CA ALA A 41 13.69 -1.02 -3.71
C ALA A 41 12.21 -0.82 -3.31
N TYR A 42 11.28 -1.48 -4.02
CA TYR A 42 9.85 -1.46 -3.66
C TYR A 42 9.60 -2.18 -2.33
N MET A 43 10.15 -3.39 -2.16
CA MET A 43 10.02 -4.16 -0.91
C MET A 43 10.63 -3.41 0.28
N THR A 44 11.82 -2.84 0.11
CA THR A 44 12.46 -1.99 1.13
C THR A 44 11.57 -0.79 1.47
N SER A 45 10.97 -0.13 0.49
CA SER A 45 10.10 1.02 0.73
C SER A 45 8.84 0.67 1.51
N ILE A 46 8.16 -0.42 1.18
CA ILE A 46 6.89 -0.77 1.84
C ILE A 46 7.13 -1.38 3.22
N CYS A 47 8.16 -2.23 3.37
CA CYS A 47 8.45 -2.93 4.61
C CYS A 47 9.02 -2.02 5.69
N ASN A 48 9.51 -0.82 5.32
CA ASN A 48 9.95 0.21 6.24
C ASN A 48 8.99 1.42 6.28
N LEU A 49 7.75 1.26 5.79
CA LEU A 49 6.74 2.33 5.79
C LEU A 49 6.28 2.65 7.21
N ASN A 50 6.65 3.83 7.72
CA ASN A 50 6.23 4.33 9.05
C ASN A 50 5.02 5.30 8.98
N ARG A 51 4.24 5.25 7.90
CA ARG A 51 3.15 6.21 7.63
C ARG A 51 2.10 6.22 8.75
N VAL A 52 1.61 5.05 9.14
CA VAL A 52 0.57 4.92 10.18
C VAL A 52 1.03 5.55 11.50
N GLN A 53 2.27 5.27 11.92
CA GLN A 53 2.84 5.77 13.17
C GLN A 53 3.06 7.29 13.11
N ASN A 54 3.60 7.78 11.98
CA ASN A 54 3.86 9.21 11.80
C ASN A 54 2.56 10.03 11.78
N ASP A 55 1.53 9.54 11.11
CA ASP A 55 0.22 10.21 11.00
C ASP A 55 -0.52 10.19 12.35
N ALA A 56 -0.46 9.07 13.07
CA ALA A 56 -0.97 8.97 14.43
C ALA A 56 -0.27 9.94 15.40
N ALA A 57 1.05 10.15 15.26
CA ALA A 57 1.82 11.06 16.11
C ALA A 57 1.36 12.53 16.00
N VAL A 58 0.70 12.90 14.90
CA VAL A 58 0.10 14.23 14.69
C VAL A 58 -1.42 14.24 14.84
N GLY A 59 -2.03 13.16 15.34
CA GLY A 59 -3.48 13.06 15.55
C GLY A 59 -4.29 12.72 14.30
N ASN A 60 -3.66 12.30 13.21
CA ASN A 60 -4.32 11.86 11.97
C ASN A 60 -4.59 10.33 12.02
N SER A 61 -5.33 9.89 13.03
CA SER A 61 -5.71 8.49 13.27
C SER A 61 -7.18 8.37 13.70
N PRO A 62 -7.94 7.34 13.28
CA PRO A 62 -7.52 6.17 12.50
C PRO A 62 -7.23 6.48 11.02
N LEU A 63 -6.14 5.91 10.51
CA LEU A 63 -5.76 5.96 9.09
C LEU A 63 -6.24 4.72 8.34
N VAL A 64 -6.84 4.90 7.16
CA VAL A 64 -7.17 3.85 6.20
C VAL A 64 -6.46 4.13 4.89
N PHE A 65 -5.91 3.08 4.27
CA PHE A 65 -5.35 3.17 2.92
C PHE A 65 -6.47 2.95 1.90
N GLY A 66 -7.18 4.01 1.52
CA GLY A 66 -8.40 3.90 0.71
C GLY A 66 -8.17 3.60 -0.76
N GLU A 67 -6.96 3.83 -1.28
CA GLU A 67 -6.57 3.40 -2.62
C GLU A 67 -5.12 2.94 -2.65
N TRP A 68 -4.88 1.79 -3.27
CA TRP A 68 -3.56 1.24 -3.57
C TRP A 68 -3.71 0.18 -4.67
N GLY A 69 -2.62 -0.27 -5.26
CA GLY A 69 -2.65 -1.31 -6.29
C GLY A 69 -1.37 -2.13 -6.37
N LEU A 70 -1.27 -3.00 -7.38
CA LEU A 70 -0.02 -3.69 -7.72
C LEU A 70 0.84 -3.04 -8.83
N PRO A 71 0.52 -1.85 -9.42
CA PRO A 71 1.31 -1.33 -10.53
C PRO A 71 2.73 -1.02 -10.07
N THR A 72 3.70 -1.36 -10.91
CA THR A 72 5.10 -1.02 -10.71
C THR A 72 5.64 -0.27 -11.92
N GLN A 73 6.79 0.39 -11.75
CA GLN A 73 7.51 1.06 -12.85
C GLN A 73 8.52 0.13 -13.56
N PHE A 74 8.41 -1.18 -13.34
CA PHE A 74 9.21 -2.21 -14.00
C PHE A 74 8.32 -3.37 -14.44
N ASN A 75 8.85 -4.29 -15.24
CA ASN A 75 8.10 -5.48 -15.64
C ASN A 75 8.11 -6.53 -14.50
N ALA A 76 7.18 -6.39 -13.55
CA ALA A 76 7.07 -7.29 -12.41
C ALA A 76 6.72 -8.74 -12.80
N THR A 77 7.42 -9.71 -12.21
CA THR A 77 7.07 -11.14 -12.29
C THR A 77 5.87 -11.48 -11.41
N ASP A 78 5.21 -12.61 -11.67
CA ASP A 78 4.07 -13.08 -10.86
C ASP A 78 4.50 -13.37 -9.41
N GLU A 79 5.69 -13.94 -9.23
CA GLU A 79 6.30 -14.18 -7.92
C GLU A 79 6.50 -12.87 -7.14
N PHE A 80 7.05 -11.84 -7.79
CA PHE A 80 7.17 -10.53 -7.16
C PHE A 80 5.80 -9.95 -6.79
N LEU A 81 4.80 -10.04 -7.67
CA LEU A 81 3.46 -9.50 -7.39
C LEU A 81 2.77 -10.19 -6.20
N ASN A 82 3.02 -11.48 -5.99
CA ASN A 82 2.56 -12.20 -4.79
C ASN A 82 3.21 -11.63 -3.52
N MET A 83 4.54 -11.51 -3.49
CA MET A 83 5.26 -10.93 -2.35
C MET A 83 4.85 -9.46 -2.10
N TRP A 84 4.71 -8.69 -3.17
CA TRP A 84 4.34 -7.28 -3.15
C TRP A 84 2.93 -7.06 -2.60
N ALA A 85 1.99 -7.93 -2.94
CA ALA A 85 0.64 -7.93 -2.40
C ALA A 85 0.64 -8.15 -0.88
N ASP A 86 1.37 -9.15 -0.40
CA ASP A 86 1.45 -9.45 1.03
C ASP A 86 2.11 -8.32 1.82
N ALA A 87 3.24 -7.79 1.33
CA ALA A 87 3.95 -6.71 2.00
C ALA A 87 3.11 -5.42 2.12
N GLN A 88 2.38 -5.05 1.07
CA GLN A 88 1.45 -3.93 1.12
C GLN A 88 0.31 -4.17 2.11
N LYS A 89 -0.32 -5.35 2.09
CA LYS A 89 -1.38 -5.70 3.05
C LYS A 89 -0.88 -5.62 4.50
N LEU A 90 0.30 -6.17 4.79
CA LEU A 90 0.90 -6.13 6.11
C LEU A 90 1.16 -4.68 6.56
N ALA A 91 1.72 -3.84 5.70
CA ALA A 91 1.97 -2.43 6.00
C ALA A 91 0.66 -1.67 6.26
N TYR A 92 -0.35 -1.84 5.41
CA TYR A 92 -1.60 -1.09 5.50
C TYR A 92 -2.51 -1.58 6.63
N SER A 93 -2.44 -2.86 6.98
CA SER A 93 -3.16 -3.45 8.11
C SER A 93 -2.61 -3.02 9.48
N GLN A 94 -1.49 -2.29 9.56
CA GLN A 94 -1.08 -1.61 10.79
C GLN A 94 -2.01 -0.43 11.14
N GLY A 95 -2.70 0.14 10.15
CA GLY A 95 -3.74 1.15 10.34
C GLY A 95 -5.11 0.53 10.62
N ALA A 96 -6.18 1.25 10.28
CA ALA A 96 -7.56 0.78 10.40
C ALA A 96 -8.04 -0.05 9.20
N GLY A 97 -7.15 -0.36 8.24
CA GLY A 97 -7.42 -1.22 7.09
C GLY A 97 -7.09 -0.55 5.76
N TRP A 98 -7.56 -1.18 4.68
CA TRP A 98 -7.25 -0.79 3.32
C TRP A 98 -8.37 -1.15 2.34
N MET A 99 -8.38 -0.49 1.18
CA MET A 99 -9.27 -0.78 0.06
C MET A 99 -8.45 -0.80 -1.24
N PHE A 100 -8.46 -1.93 -1.94
CA PHE A 100 -7.69 -2.10 -3.17
C PHE A 100 -8.37 -1.37 -4.34
N TRP A 101 -7.60 -0.59 -5.09
CA TRP A 101 -8.02 0.04 -6.33
C TRP A 101 -7.63 -0.84 -7.54
N ASN A 102 -8.57 -1.55 -8.16
CA ASN A 102 -10.02 -1.59 -7.92
C ASN A 102 -10.57 -3.02 -7.96
N PHE A 103 -11.88 -3.18 -7.73
CA PHE A 103 -12.51 -4.50 -7.64
C PHE A 103 -12.30 -5.34 -8.92
N LYS A 104 -12.47 -4.73 -10.10
CA LYS A 104 -12.33 -5.38 -11.40
C LYS A 104 -12.08 -4.36 -12.52
N VAL A 105 -11.23 -4.70 -13.48
CA VAL A 105 -11.16 -4.02 -14.78
C VAL A 105 -11.64 -4.93 -15.91
N GLU A 106 -11.97 -4.34 -17.06
CA GLU A 106 -12.32 -5.07 -18.27
C GLU A 106 -11.13 -5.93 -18.75
N LYS A 107 -11.43 -7.17 -19.17
CA LYS A 107 -10.48 -8.01 -19.92
C LYS A 107 -10.84 -7.93 -21.40
N SER A 108 -10.13 -7.10 -22.15
CA SER A 108 -10.30 -6.93 -23.59
C SER A 108 -8.95 -6.72 -24.27
N GLU A 109 -8.90 -6.88 -25.59
CA GLU A 109 -7.68 -6.61 -26.37
C GLU A 109 -7.18 -5.17 -26.15
N LEU A 110 -8.10 -4.20 -26.06
CA LEU A 110 -7.77 -2.79 -25.83
C LEU A 110 -7.21 -2.53 -24.42
N ALA A 111 -7.76 -3.21 -23.40
CA ALA A 111 -7.27 -3.10 -22.02
C ALA A 111 -5.93 -3.84 -21.79
N GLY A 112 -5.54 -4.72 -22.72
CA GLY A 112 -4.32 -5.50 -22.63
C GLY A 112 -4.20 -6.25 -21.31
N ASN A 113 -3.03 -6.16 -20.67
CA ASN A 113 -2.75 -6.84 -19.40
C ASN A 113 -2.98 -5.95 -18.16
N LEU A 114 -3.84 -4.94 -18.26
CA LEU A 114 -4.13 -4.03 -17.14
C LEU A 114 -4.67 -4.77 -15.92
N SER A 115 -5.52 -5.78 -16.15
CA SER A 115 -6.15 -6.57 -15.09
C SER A 115 -5.16 -7.23 -14.14
N ARG A 116 -3.98 -7.64 -14.63
CA ARG A 116 -2.94 -8.29 -13.83
C ARG A 116 -2.50 -7.46 -12.61
N GLN A 117 -2.53 -6.13 -12.68
CA GLN A 117 -2.05 -5.27 -11.59
C GLN A 117 -3.12 -4.32 -11.01
N TRP A 118 -4.26 -4.16 -11.69
CA TRP A 118 -5.31 -3.21 -11.30
C TRP A 118 -6.64 -3.87 -10.91
N SER A 119 -6.80 -5.19 -11.07
CA SER A 119 -8.04 -5.91 -10.70
C SER A 119 -7.82 -6.82 -9.49
N TYR A 120 -8.50 -6.53 -8.38
CA TYR A 120 -8.41 -7.34 -7.17
C TYR A 120 -8.82 -8.79 -7.41
N LEU A 121 -9.94 -9.01 -8.12
CA LEU A 121 -10.40 -10.36 -8.46
C LEU A 121 -9.41 -11.10 -9.36
N GLU A 122 -8.68 -10.38 -10.22
CA GLU A 122 -7.64 -11.01 -11.04
C GLU A 122 -6.45 -11.43 -10.19
N GLY A 123 -6.05 -10.59 -9.24
CA GLY A 123 -5.01 -10.95 -8.28
C GLY A 123 -5.38 -12.18 -7.45
N ILE A 124 -6.66 -12.40 -7.15
CA ILE A 124 -7.11 -13.66 -6.52
C ILE A 124 -7.01 -14.85 -7.49
N GLU A 125 -7.46 -14.70 -8.74
CA GLU A 125 -7.41 -15.75 -9.76
C GLU A 125 -5.96 -16.18 -10.08
N LEU A 126 -5.03 -15.22 -10.12
CA LEU A 126 -3.60 -15.42 -10.38
C LEU A 126 -2.80 -15.80 -9.13
N GLY A 127 -3.41 -15.80 -7.95
CA GLY A 127 -2.76 -16.20 -6.70
C GLY A 127 -1.85 -15.13 -6.07
N TYR A 128 -2.01 -13.86 -6.42
CA TYR A 128 -1.35 -12.75 -5.68
C TYR A 128 -2.06 -12.46 -4.36
N PHE A 129 -3.37 -12.70 -4.30
CA PHE A 129 -4.18 -12.56 -3.09
C PHE A 129 -4.86 -13.88 -2.72
N LEU A 130 -4.92 -14.16 -1.41
CA LEU A 130 -5.79 -15.20 -0.88
C LEU A 130 -7.27 -14.77 -0.96
N LYS A 131 -8.17 -15.76 -1.10
CA LYS A 131 -9.63 -15.52 -1.11
C LYS A 131 -10.13 -14.87 0.17
N ASP A 132 -9.51 -15.19 1.30
CA ASP A 132 -9.75 -14.47 2.55
C ASP A 132 -8.86 -13.21 2.57
N PRO A 133 -9.42 -12.00 2.49
CA PRO A 133 -8.64 -10.78 2.43
C PRO A 133 -7.84 -10.53 3.72
N THR A 134 -8.20 -11.16 4.85
CA THR A 134 -7.48 -11.02 6.13
C THR A 134 -6.17 -11.81 6.17
N GLN A 135 -5.97 -12.76 5.25
CA GLN A 135 -4.80 -13.64 5.23
C GLN A 135 -3.76 -13.18 4.21
N VAL A 136 -2.49 -13.41 4.49
CA VAL A 136 -1.36 -13.26 3.57
C VAL A 136 -0.75 -14.63 3.29
N HIS A 137 -0.03 -14.80 2.18
CA HIS A 137 0.68 -16.05 1.90
C HIS A 137 1.88 -16.21 2.83
N ASP A 138 2.63 -15.13 3.03
CA ASP A 138 3.81 -15.09 3.91
C ASP A 138 3.76 -13.88 4.87
N PRO A 139 3.47 -14.09 6.18
CA PRO A 139 3.51 -13.03 7.17
C PRO A 139 4.92 -12.50 7.46
N HIS A 140 5.97 -13.18 6.98
CA HIS A 140 7.39 -12.85 7.15
C HIS A 140 8.03 -12.29 5.86
N VAL A 141 7.23 -11.98 4.83
CA VAL A 141 7.71 -11.48 3.52
C VAL A 141 8.60 -10.23 3.63
N CYS A 142 8.43 -9.45 4.71
CA CYS A 142 9.21 -8.24 4.97
C CYS A 142 10.51 -8.47 5.74
N ASP A 143 10.71 -9.62 6.38
CA ASP A 143 11.88 -9.90 7.23
C ASP A 143 13.23 -9.62 6.54
N PRO A 144 13.42 -9.94 5.23
CA PRO A 144 14.68 -9.65 4.53
C PRO A 144 14.92 -8.16 4.23
N TYR A 145 13.89 -7.33 4.30
CA TYR A 145 13.90 -5.94 3.81
C TYR A 145 13.85 -4.89 4.93
N VAL A 146 13.59 -5.30 6.17
CA VAL A 146 13.65 -4.40 7.32
C VAL A 146 15.09 -4.01 7.55
N ILE A 147 15.37 -2.70 7.49
CA ILE A 147 16.72 -2.20 7.77
C ILE A 147 16.93 -2.28 9.28
N ASN A 148 17.59 -3.34 9.74
CA ASN A 148 18.15 -3.38 11.08
C ASN A 148 19.14 -2.21 11.20
N SER A 149 18.86 -1.26 12.09
CA SER A 149 19.72 -0.10 12.38
C SER A 149 21.01 -0.49 13.11
N THR A 150 21.68 -1.56 12.68
CA THR A 150 22.92 -2.11 13.25
C THR A 150 24.01 -2.29 12.20
N THR A 151 24.19 -1.29 11.34
CA THR A 151 25.47 -1.09 10.65
C THR A 151 25.81 0.39 10.61
N THR A 152 26.17 0.91 11.78
CA THR A 152 27.21 1.95 11.86
C THR A 152 28.56 1.25 11.89
N ALA A 153 29.37 1.50 10.87
CA ALA A 153 30.83 1.37 10.93
C ALA A 153 31.43 2.62 10.29
#